data_AF-A0A8T4RRQ7-F1
#
_entry.id   AF-A0A8T4RRQ7-F1
#
_cell.length_a   1.000
_cell.length_b   1.000
_cell.length_c   1.000
_cell.angle_alpha   90.00
_cell.angle_beta   90.00
_cell.angle_gamma   90.00
#
_symmetry.space_group_name_H-M   'P 1'
#
loop_
_entity.id
_entity.type
_entity.pdbx_description
1 polymer ?
#
loop_
_entity_poly.entity_id
_entity_poly.type
_entity_poly.pdbx_seq_one_letter_code
_entity_poly.pdbx_strand_id
1 'polypeptide(L)' 'MAPTTVQFSEDLQPQITEVVNRLGFKNQEEFIEEAVRDKILEIKKKQFFAGSDLIAQRLSKKGITEKQILEDFERQRE' A
#
# COMPACT_ATOMS: atom_id res chain seq x y z
N MET A 1 -5.89 19.36 13.01
CA MET A 1 -6.66 18.13 13.31
C MET A 1 -6.55 17.84 14.80
N ALA A 2 -7.56 17.25 15.42
CA ALA A 2 -7.47 16.81 16.81
C ALA A 2 -6.56 15.56 16.92
N PRO A 3 -5.76 15.42 18.00
CA PRO A 3 -4.95 14.23 18.22
C PRO A 3 -5.84 13.00 18.43
N THR A 4 -5.41 11.86 17.89
CA THR A 4 -6.06 10.56 18.12
C THR A 4 -5.26 9.78 19.16
N THR A 5 -5.93 9.30 20.20
CA THR A 5 -5.30 8.42 21.20
C THR A 5 -5.35 6.97 20.71
N VAL A 6 -4.19 6.32 20.66
CA VAL A 6 -4.05 4.91 20.32
C VAL A 6 -3.43 4.19 21.51
N GLN A 7 -4.02 3.06 21.90
CA GLN A 7 -3.45 2.19 22.94
C GLN A 7 -2.87 0.94 22.27
N PHE A 8 -1.61 0.64 22.57
CA PHE A 8 -0.96 -0.59 22.16
C PHE A 8 -1.02 -1.62 23.28
N SER A 9 -1.04 -2.89 22.91
CA SER A 9 -0.92 -3.99 23.86
C SER A 9 0.44 -3.97 24.56
N GLU A 10 0.48 -4.48 25.79
CA GLU A 10 1.68 -4.42 26.65
C GLU A 10 2.90 -5.12 26.02
N ASP A 11 2.68 -6.14 25.20
CA ASP A 11 3.73 -6.89 24.48
C ASP A 11 4.36 -6.10 23.32
N LEU A 12 3.64 -5.12 22.76
CA LEU A 12 4.14 -4.27 21.68
C LEU A 12 4.95 -3.08 22.17
N GLN A 13 4.65 -2.56 23.36
CA GLN A 13 5.37 -1.42 23.95
C GLN A 13 6.90 -1.57 23.98
N PRO A 14 7.48 -2.70 24.45
CA PRO A 14 8.93 -2.86 24.45
C PRO A 14 9.50 -2.90 23.03
N GLN A 15 8.79 -3.49 22.07
CA GLN A 15 9.21 -3.57 20.67
C GLN A 15 9.20 -2.19 20.01
N ILE A 16 8.16 -1.39 20.25
CA ILE A 16 8.06 -0.01 19.77
C ILE A 16 9.23 0.81 20.34
N THR A 17 9.49 0.68 21.64
CA THR A 17 10.59 1.40 22.32
C THR A 17 11.95 1.01 21.74
N GLU A 18 12.19 -0.28 21.50
CA GLU A 18 13.43 -0.77 20.88
C GLU A 18 13.62 -0.17 19.49
N VAL A 19 12.57 -0.18 18.65
CA VAL A 19 12.63 0.33 17.28
C VAL A 19 12.89 1.83 17.25
N VAL A 20 12.17 2.61 18.08
CA VAL A 20 12.34 4.06 18.22
C VAL A 20 13.80 4.39 18.55
N ASN A 21 14.35 3.71 19.56
CA ASN A 21 15.73 3.93 20.02
C ASN A 21 16.77 3.48 18.98
N ARG A 22 16.56 2.31 18.35
CA ARG A 22 17.53 1.73 17.41
C ARG A 22 17.60 2.48 16.09
N LEU A 23 16.46 2.96 15.60
CA LEU A 23 16.35 3.61 14.28
C LEU A 23 16.46 5.14 14.36
N GLY A 24 16.63 5.70 15.57
CA GLY A 24 16.87 7.13 15.75
C GLY A 24 15.66 8.01 15.50
N PHE A 25 14.45 7.49 15.74
CA PHE A 25 13.25 8.32 15.75
C PHE A 25 13.30 9.31 16.91
N LYS A 26 12.78 10.53 16.70
CA LYS A 26 12.77 11.59 17.72
C LYS A 26 11.86 11.23 18.88
N ASN A 27 10.74 10.58 18.59
CA ASN A 27 9.75 10.15 19.57
C ASN A 27 8.89 9.01 18.99
N GLN A 28 8.02 8.46 19.84
CA GLN A 28 7.12 7.39 19.49
C GLN A 28 6.05 7.84 18.49
N GLU A 29 5.61 9.10 18.55
CA GLU A 29 4.63 9.67 17.63
C GLU A 29 5.12 9.69 16.18
N GLU A 30 6.37 10.12 15.94
CA GLU A 30 7.01 10.12 14.62
C GLU A 30 7.09 8.70 14.04
N PHE A 31 7.50 7.73 14.87
CA PHE A 31 7.53 6.33 14.46
C PHE A 31 6.13 5.81 14.08
N ILE A 32 5.10 6.09 14.89
CA ILE A 32 3.73 5.64 14.62
C ILE A 32 3.20 6.28 13.33
N GLU A 33 3.44 7.57 13.11
CA GLU A 33 2.98 8.25 11.89
C GLU A 33 3.58 7.62 10.63
N GLU A 34 4.90 7.40 10.63
CA GLU A 34 5.59 6.76 9.51
C GLU A 34 5.12 5.30 9.31
N ALA A 35 5.01 4.53 10.39
CA ALA A 35 4.53 3.14 10.32
C ALA A 35 3.11 3.05 9.75
N VAL A 36 2.21 3.96 10.14
CA VAL A 36 0.84 4.04 9.61
C VAL A 36 0.84 4.46 8.14
N ARG A 37 1.66 5.44 7.76
CA ARG A 37 1.81 5.89 6.37
C ARG A 37 2.28 4.75 5.47
N ASP A 38 3.30 4.02 5.89
CA ASP A 38 3.81 2.85 5.17
C ASP A 38 2.76 1.75 5.05
N LYS A 39 2.02 1.48 6.13
CA LYS A 39 0.97 0.47 6.09
C LYS A 39 -0.17 0.84 5.13
N ILE A 40 -0.56 2.11 5.10
CA ILE A 40 -1.55 2.61 4.14
C ILE A 40 -1.06 2.39 2.70
N LEU A 41 0.21 2.68 2.41
CA LEU A 41 0.79 2.46 1.08
C LEU A 41 0.81 0.98 0.70
N GLU A 42 1.16 0.09 1.62
CA GLU A 42 1.12 -1.36 1.40
C GLU A 42 -0.30 -1.85 1.07
N ILE A 43 -1.30 -1.39 1.82
CA ILE A 43 -2.71 -1.74 1.58
C ILE A 43 -3.17 -1.24 0.21
N LYS A 44 -2.85 0.00 -0.15
CA LYS A 44 -3.18 0.58 -1.47
C LYS A 44 -2.53 -0.22 -2.61
N LYS A 45 -1.27 -0.62 -2.46
CA LYS A 45 -0.57 -1.48 -3.44
C LYS A 45 -1.29 -2.83 -3.59
N LYS A 46 -1.66 -3.48 -2.49
CA LYS A 46 -2.41 -4.75 -2.51
C LYS A 46 -3.75 -4.62 -3.23
N GLN A 47 -4.49 -3.54 -2.97
CA GLN A 47 -5.76 -3.26 -3.65
C GLN A 47 -5.58 -3.03 -5.14
N PHE A 48 -4.55 -2.25 -5.52
CA PHE A 48 -4.21 -2.01 -6.92
C PHE A 48 -3.93 -3.34 -7.65
N PHE A 49 -3.05 -4.18 -7.10
CA PHE A 49 -2.71 -5.46 -7.71
C PHE A 49 -3.90 -6.42 -7.79
N ALA A 50 -4.70 -6.52 -6.74
CA ALA A 50 -5.93 -7.33 -6.78
C ALA A 50 -6.89 -6.87 -7.89
N GLY A 51 -7.00 -5.56 -8.11
CA GLY A 51 -7.76 -4.98 -9.20
C GLY A 51 -7.16 -5.30 -10.58
N SER A 52 -5.85 -5.11 -10.75
CA SER A 52 -5.17 -5.40 -12.02
C SER A 52 -5.22 -6.87 -12.38
N ASP A 53 -5.06 -7.77 -11.40
CA ASP A 53 -5.11 -9.21 -11.60
C ASP A 53 -6.51 -9.66 -12.05
N LEU A 54 -7.56 -9.10 -11.44
CA LEU A 54 -8.93 -9.35 -11.86
C LEU A 54 -9.20 -8.90 -13.29
N ILE A 55 -8.67 -7.72 -13.67
CA ILE A 55 -8.77 -7.20 -15.05
C ILE A 55 -8.03 -8.13 -16.01
N ALA A 56 -6.77 -8.48 -15.71
CA ALA A 56 -5.96 -9.36 -16.54
C ALA A 56 -6.62 -10.73 -16.74
N GLN A 57 -7.15 -11.34 -15.68
CA GLN A 57 -7.90 -12.59 -15.76
C GLN A 57 -9.14 -12.47 -16.67
N ARG A 58 -9.88 -11.36 -16.58
CA ARG A 58 -11.08 -11.15 -17.42
C ARG A 58 -10.72 -10.92 -18.88
N LEU A 59 -9.64 -10.18 -19.17
CA LEU A 59 -9.14 -9.96 -20.53
C LEU A 59 -8.64 -11.27 -21.14
N SER A 60 -7.87 -12.05 -20.38
CA SER A 60 -7.40 -13.38 -20.79
C SER A 60 -8.57 -14.33 -21.10
N LYS A 61 -9.61 -14.36 -20.25
CA LYS A 61 -10.84 -15.14 -20.52
C LYS A 61 -11.57 -14.74 -21.80
N LYS A 62 -11.44 -13.47 -22.22
CA LYS A 62 -11.99 -12.96 -23.49
C LYS A 62 -11.04 -13.16 -24.68
N GLY A 63 -9.88 -13.79 -24.48
CA GLY A 63 -8.87 -13.96 -25.51
C GLY A 63 -8.18 -12.66 -25.93
N ILE A 64 -8.32 -11.59 -25.14
CA ILE A 64 -7.71 -10.28 -25.44
C ILE A 64 -6.24 -10.34 -25.03
N THR A 65 -5.37 -10.08 -26.00
CA THR A 65 -3.91 -10.05 -25.83
C THR A 65 -3.42 -8.63 -25.56
N GLU A 66 -2.24 -8.51 -24.94
CA GLU A 66 -1.56 -7.24 -24.74
C GLU A 66 -1.37 -6.48 -26.07
N LYS A 67 -1.03 -7.19 -27.15
CA LYS A 67 -0.89 -6.62 -28.49
C LYS A 67 -2.18 -5.93 -28.97
N GLN A 68 -3.33 -6.58 -28.80
CA GLN A 68 -4.62 -6.01 -29.17
C GLN A 68 -4.96 -4.77 -28.34
N ILE A 69 -4.65 -4.79 -27.04
CA ILE A 69 -4.85 -3.64 -26.15
C ILE A 69 -4.02 -2.45 -26.62
N LEU A 70 -2.73 -2.67 -26.92
CA LEU A 70 -1.82 -1.63 -27.41
C LEU A 70 -2.26 -1.09 -28.77
N GLU A 71 -2.68 -1.95 -29.70
CA GLU A 71 -3.22 -1.54 -30.99
C GLU A 71 -4.48 -0.67 -30.84
N ASP A 72 -5.39 -1.01 -29.92
CA ASP A 72 -6.60 -0.23 -29.67
C ASP A 72 -6.29 1.14 -29.01
N PHE A 73 -5.28 1.22 -28.13
CA PHE A 73 -4.83 2.50 -27.56
C PHE A 73 -4.25 3.45 -28.60
N GLU A 74 -3.42 2.94 -29.53
CA GLU A 74 -2.84 3.78 -30.60
C GLU A 74 -3.92 4.26 -31.58
N ARG A 75 -4.90 3.40 -31.92
CA ARG A 75 -6.03 3.81 -32.79
C ARG A 75 -6.91 4.92 -32.19
N GLN A 76 -7.00 5.01 -30.86
CA GLN A 76 -7.78 6.07 -30.19
C GLN A 76 -7.01 7.38 -30.00
N ARG A 77 -5.73 7.39 -30.33
CA ARG A 77 -4.83 8.54 -30.18
C ARG A 77 -4.84 9.47 -31.39
N GLU A 78 -5.27 8.95 -32.55
CA GLU A 78 -5.54 9.66 -33.81
C GLU A 78 -6.94 10.29 -33.81
#